data_AF-A0A0T8I192-F1
#
_entry.id   AF-A0A0T8I192-F1
#
_cell.length_a   1.000
_cell.length_b   1.000
_cell.length_c   1.000
_cell.angle_alpha   90.00
_cell.angle_beta   90.00
_cell.angle_gamma   90.00
#
_symmetry.space_group_name_H-M   'P 1'
#
loop_
_entity.id
_entity.type
_entity.pdbx_description
1 polymer ?
#
loop_
_entity_poly.entity_id
_entity_poly.type
_entity_poly.pdbx_seq_one_letter_code
_entity_poly.pdbx_strand_id
1 'polypeptide(L)' 'METLSYCKWTFLIGFVSCLIFVEGYGIYLLFTETELYTADLSQNGLFDFTTFFIIFNLVFVLASLAGYK' A
#
# COMPACT_ATOMS: atom_id res chain seq x y z
N MET A 1 11.44 26.78 -15.31
CA MET A 1 11.33 26.28 -13.92
C MET A 1 9.94 25.73 -13.58
N GLU A 2 8.92 25.92 -14.42
CA GLU A 2 7.54 25.48 -14.15
C GLU A 2 7.32 23.96 -14.37
N THR A 3 8.06 23.36 -15.30
CA THR A 3 7.98 21.91 -15.60
C THR A 3 8.45 21.01 -14.45
N LEU A 4 9.38 21.49 -13.62
CA LEU A 4 9.88 20.79 -12.42
C LEU A 4 8.86 20.81 -11.27
N SER A 5 8.02 21.85 -11.17
CA SER A 5 6.95 21.92 -10.17
C SER A 5 5.82 20.96 -10.52
N TYR A 6 5.39 20.95 -11.80
CA TYR A 6 4.35 20.04 -12.28
C TYR A 6 4.72 18.56 -12.10
N CYS A 7 5.99 18.21 -12.32
CA CYS A 7 6.49 16.84 -12.13
C CYS A 7 6.41 16.37 -10.66
N LYS A 8 6.56 17.30 -9.70
CA LYS A 8 6.39 17.00 -8.27
C LYS A 8 4.93 16.77 -7.91
N TRP A 9 4.01 17.54 -8.50
CA TRP A 9 2.57 17.36 -8.30
C TRP A 9 2.06 16.04 -8.90
N THR A 10 2.52 15.67 -10.10
CA THR A 10 2.16 14.37 -10.71
C THR A 10 2.76 13.19 -9.95
N PHE A 11 3.93 13.35 -9.34
CA PHE A 11 4.49 12.34 -8.45
C PHE A 11 3.66 12.19 -7.17
N LEU A 12 3.25 13.29 -6.53
CA LEU A 12 2.44 13.26 -5.31
C LEU A 12 1.03 12.72 -5.54
N ILE A 13 0.36 13.09 -6.64
CA ILE A 13 -0.96 12.55 -6.96
C ILE A 13 -0.89 11.05 -7.26
N GLY A 14 0.14 10.60 -7.98
CA GLY A 14 0.42 9.19 -8.21
C GLY A 14 0.65 8.44 -6.90
N PHE A 15 1.49 8.99 -6.03
CA PHE A 15 1.75 8.43 -4.71
C PHE A 15 0.48 8.30 -3.87
N VAL A 16 -0.32 9.36 -3.73
CA VAL A 16 -1.59 9.33 -2.97
C VAL A 16 -2.60 8.36 -3.58
N SER A 17 -2.71 8.28 -4.91
CA SER A 17 -3.58 7.31 -5.55
C SER A 17 -3.17 5.86 -5.29
N CYS A 18 -1.85 5.57 -5.27
CA CYS A 18 -1.34 4.27 -4.86
C CYS A 18 -1.68 3.94 -3.39
N LEU A 19 -1.65 4.92 -2.49
CA LEU A 19 -2.03 4.72 -1.08
C LEU A 19 -3.51 4.34 -0.93
N ILE A 20 -4.40 5.08 -1.60
CA ILE A 20 -5.84 4.81 -1.51
C ILE A 20 -6.17 3.46 -2.17
N PHE A 21 -5.52 3.15 -3.29
CA PHE A 21 -5.70 1.88 -3.99
C PHE A 21 -5.21 0.70 -3.15
N VAL A 22 -4.04 0.81 -2.50
CA VAL A 22 -3.49 -0.29 -1.71
C VAL A 22 -4.38 -0.59 -0.49
N GLU A 23 -4.90 0.44 0.19
CA GLU A 23 -5.82 0.24 1.32
C GLU A 23 -7.19 -0.28 0.87
N GLY A 24 -7.78 0.30 -0.17
CA GLY A 24 -9.12 -0.10 -0.64
C GLY A 24 -9.15 -1.54 -1.15
N TYR A 25 -8.18 -1.93 -1.97
CA TYR A 25 -8.11 -3.29 -2.50
C TYR A 25 -7.62 -4.30 -1.44
N GLY A 26 -6.76 -3.88 -0.50
CA GLY A 26 -6.34 -4.71 0.63
C GLY A 26 -7.49 -5.07 1.58
N ILE A 27 -8.33 -4.10 1.93
CA ILE A 27 -9.54 -4.35 2.76
C ILE A 27 -10.53 -5.23 1.99
N TYR A 28 -10.71 -5.00 0.69
CA TYR A 28 -11.59 -5.80 -0.15
C TYR A 28 -11.19 -7.29 -0.15
N LEU A 29 -9.91 -7.59 -0.36
CA LEU A 29 -9.37 -8.95 -0.32
C LEU A 29 -9.52 -9.60 1.07
N LEU A 30 -9.24 -8.84 2.14
CA LEU A 30 -9.39 -9.32 3.52
C LEU A 30 -10.82 -9.76 3.84
N PHE A 31 -11.81 -9.01 3.37
CA PHE A 31 -13.22 -9.23 3.70
C PHE A 31 -13.93 -10.24 2.80
N THR A 32 -13.55 -10.32 1.52
CA THR A 32 -14.32 -11.08 0.52
C THR A 32 -13.67 -12.40 0.11
N GLU A 33 -12.34 -12.51 0.15
CA GLU A 33 -11.60 -13.68 -0.37
C GLU A 33 -10.33 -13.98 0.45
N THR A 34 -10.49 -14.21 1.76
CA THR A 34 -9.36 -14.48 2.67
C THR A 34 -8.61 -15.77 2.34
N GLU A 35 -9.27 -16.76 1.73
CA GLU A 35 -8.66 -18.05 1.36
C GLU A 35 -7.81 -17.96 0.09
N LEU A 36 -8.20 -17.12 -0.88
CA LEU A 36 -7.39 -16.83 -2.07
C LEU A 36 -6.21 -15.92 -1.70
N TYR A 37 -6.42 -14.99 -0.77
CA TYR A 37 -5.41 -14.07 -0.23
C TYR A 37 -4.19 -14.79 0.36
N THR A 38 -4.39 -15.84 1.16
CA THR A 38 -3.29 -16.65 1.72
C THR A 38 -2.65 -17.58 0.69
N ALA A 39 -3.41 -18.06 -0.29
CA ALA A 39 -2.89 -18.91 -1.36
C ALA A 39 -1.96 -18.12 -2.30
N ASP A 40 -2.37 -16.93 -2.76
CA ASP A 40 -1.54 -16.06 -3.60
C ASP A 40 -0.33 -15.53 -2.83
N LEU A 41 -0.48 -15.19 -1.54
CA LEU A 41 0.67 -14.84 -0.69
C LEU A 41 1.68 -16.00 -0.56
N SER A 42 1.21 -17.25 -0.49
CA SER A 42 2.07 -18.42 -0.42
C SER A 42 2.75 -18.75 -1.75
N GLN A 43 2.18 -18.34 -2.89
CA GLN A 43 2.71 -18.67 -4.23
C GLN A 43 3.51 -17.53 -4.88
N ASN A 44 3.00 -16.30 -4.85
CA ASN A 44 3.66 -15.11 -5.41
C ASN A 44 4.56 -14.38 -4.38
N GLY A 45 4.34 -14.58 -3.09
CA GLY A 45 5.21 -14.05 -2.03
C GLY A 45 5.41 -12.54 -2.10
N LEU A 46 6.68 -12.10 -2.08
CA LEU A 46 7.07 -10.69 -1.85
C LEU A 46 6.72 -9.70 -2.98
N PHE A 47 6.39 -10.18 -4.18
CA PHE A 47 6.00 -9.32 -5.31
C PHE A 47 4.48 -9.20 -5.47
N ASP A 48 3.71 -9.85 -4.61
CA ASP A 48 2.26 -9.79 -4.67
C ASP A 48 1.69 -8.51 -4.05
N PHE A 49 0.53 -8.08 -4.57
CA PHE A 49 -0.23 -6.95 -4.04
C PHE A 49 -0.47 -7.09 -2.52
N THR A 50 -0.65 -8.32 -2.05
CA THR A 50 -0.86 -8.66 -0.65
C THR A 50 0.33 -8.28 0.25
N THR A 51 1.55 -8.55 -0.20
CA THR A 51 2.77 -8.22 0.56
C THR A 51 2.93 -6.71 0.67
N PHE A 52 2.64 -5.96 -0.39
CA PHE A 52 2.68 -4.50 -0.35
C PHE A 52 1.70 -3.94 0.68
N PHE A 53 0.48 -4.45 0.75
CA PHE A 53 -0.50 -4.04 1.77
C PHE A 53 0.00 -4.30 3.20
N ILE A 54 0.53 -5.50 3.48
CA ILE A 54 1.05 -5.87 4.80
C ILE A 54 2.23 -5.00 5.21
N ILE A 55 3.22 -4.80 4.32
CA ILE A 55 4.39 -3.96 4.60
C ILE A 55 3.96 -2.51 4.84
N PHE A 56 3.04 -1.98 4.03
CA PHE A 56 2.57 -0.62 4.17
C PHE A 56 1.85 -0.40 5.51
N ASN A 57 0.96 -1.32 5.88
CA ASN A 57 0.26 -1.28 7.16
C ASN A 57 1.24 -1.43 8.34
N LEU A 58 2.22 -2.33 8.25
CA LEU A 58 3.26 -2.51 9.28
C LEU A 58 4.13 -1.26 9.45
N VAL A 59 4.58 -0.65 8.35
CA VAL A 59 5.35 0.61 8.39
C VAL A 59 4.51 1.73 9.00
N PHE A 60 3.22 1.82 8.67
CA PHE A 60 2.32 2.81 9.25
C PHE A 60 2.10 2.61 10.76
N VAL A 61 1.92 1.36 11.20
CA VAL A 61 1.83 1.00 12.62
C VAL A 61 3.14 1.29 13.36
N LEU A 62 4.29 0.97 12.77
CA LEU A 62 5.59 1.27 13.36
C LEU A 62 5.88 2.78 13.40
N ALA A 63 5.50 3.53 12.37
CA ALA A 63 5.63 4.98 12.33
C ALA A 63 4.73 5.67 13.36
N SER A 64 3.48 5.21 13.49
CA SER A 64 2.55 5.71 14.51
C SER A 64 3.00 5.35 15.94
N LEU A 65 3.57 4.16 16.15
CA LEU A 65 4.18 3.76 17.42
C LEU A 65 5.44 4.58 17.74
N ALA A 66 6.31 4.81 16.75
CA ALA A 66 7.54 5.57 16.92
C ALA A 66 7.30 7.08 17.11
N GLY A 67 6.19 7.60 16.57
CA GLY A 67 5.75 9.00 16.72
C GLY A 67 4.99 9.30 18.01
N TYR A 68 4.63 8.30 18.81
CA TYR A 68 3.93 8.48 20.09
C TYR A 68 4.88 8.85 21.26
N LYS A 69 6.09 9.35 20.98
CA LYS A 69 7.06 9.79 21.98
C LYS A 69 7.25 11.31 21.99
#